data_AF-A0A3D4Z279-F1
#
_entry.id   AF-A0A3D4Z279-F1
#
_cell.length_a   1.000
_cell.length_b   1.000
_cell.length_c   1.000
_cell.angle_alpha   90.00
_cell.angle_beta   90.00
_cell.angle_gamma   90.00
#
_symmetry.space_group_name_H-M   'P 1'
#
loop_
_entity.id
_entity.type
_entity.pdbx_description
1 polymer ?
#
loop_
_entity_poly.entity_id
_entity_poly.type
_entity_poly.pdbx_seq_one_letter_code
_entity_poly.pdbx_strand_id
1 'polypeptide(L)'
;MNPMELSPAPATGKVFGAPLQHLYRRLLQLPQSPRQPELIRTLTQSLADQGLAYHPRTIKRQLLGNIEYIPEPLEHTLVEWVRAKLHHGQRALLEKFAQEKSQVEASQDRSLYIPPQSLTRMADAYLYLHKNLSRRQLALRLASSLEKHDIHIGLETLQAALGGKMQKVRKVLAEELKSYFSEEGYSTPQALETILEKVESEGKQEVLKVGVGEAARWADAYLLKHPGLSKRQLALALQTRLEAKGYHYHLSSIQAVLEGKTHKTRKVILDTLEALLQSEGIDLADLAGLSRESSGPVLEWNRYVSAETISDAVGKLLAQDPQLTRRRIALQLQADLRENNFDLSLSTLQYLLAGKTQRVKKIIADLLESYSQNPDFAAGLAPVVRAGRQSLQKRVEETRARMLAAPETEREAFRRHFLTARRELIRRVSERRSNPAPSGRRRGTKSFDELETVADNFDATPDNGEISISYDVKENLDRMSYG
;
A
#
# COMPACT_ATOMS: atom_id res chain seq x y z
N MET A 1 11.55 43.20 2.28
CA MET A 1 10.14 43.40 1.89
C MET A 1 9.28 42.82 3.00
N ASN A 2 8.62 43.66 3.80
CA ASN A 2 7.70 43.18 4.85
C ASN A 2 6.45 42.60 4.19
N PRO A 3 5.91 41.45 4.66
CA PRO A 3 4.60 41.01 4.24
C PRO A 3 3.59 42.06 4.67
N MET A 4 2.93 42.72 3.71
CA MET A 4 1.80 43.61 3.97
C MET A 4 0.76 42.83 4.78
N GLU A 5 0.55 43.23 6.03
CA GLU A 5 -0.58 42.78 6.82
C GLU A 5 -1.85 43.24 6.11
N LEU A 6 -2.53 42.29 5.46
CA LEU A 6 -3.81 42.51 4.81
C LEU A 6 -4.85 42.80 5.89
N SER A 7 -5.20 44.08 6.03
CA SER A 7 -6.31 44.53 6.87
C SER A 7 -7.60 43.81 6.44
N PRO A 8 -8.43 43.31 7.37
CA PRO A 8 -9.64 42.58 7.02
C PRO A 8 -10.60 43.51 6.26
N ALA A 9 -10.98 43.10 5.05
CA ALA A 9 -11.90 43.85 4.20
C ALA A 9 -13.21 44.17 4.95
N PRO A 10 -13.83 45.34 4.71
CA PRO A 10 -15.10 45.72 5.32
C PRO A 10 -16.18 44.65 5.07
N ALA A 11 -17.16 44.56 5.97
CA ALA A 11 -18.26 43.60 5.91
C ALA A 11 -19.12 43.85 4.67
N THR A 12 -18.70 43.29 3.55
CA THR A 12 -19.39 43.31 2.27
C THR A 12 -20.59 42.37 2.32
N GLY A 13 -21.70 42.75 1.68
CA GLY A 13 -22.86 41.89 1.51
C GLY A 13 -22.44 40.54 0.95
N LYS A 14 -22.97 39.45 1.52
CA LYS A 14 -22.72 38.08 1.03
C LYS A 14 -23.91 37.67 0.17
N VAL A 15 -23.63 37.28 -1.07
CA VAL A 15 -24.63 36.76 -2.02
C VAL A 15 -24.36 35.29 -2.32
N PHE A 16 -25.39 34.59 -2.78
CA PHE A 16 -25.26 33.19 -3.17
C PHE A 16 -24.37 33.06 -4.41
N GLY A 17 -23.33 32.24 -4.31
CA GLY A 17 -22.36 32.05 -5.39
C GLY A 17 -22.84 31.20 -6.54
N ALA A 18 -23.92 30.42 -6.39
CA ALA A 18 -24.40 29.49 -7.42
C ALA A 18 -24.72 30.17 -8.76
N PRO A 19 -25.54 31.24 -8.82
CA PRO A 19 -25.79 31.98 -10.06
C PRO A 19 -24.49 32.50 -10.70
N LEU A 20 -23.56 33.03 -9.89
CA LEU A 20 -22.29 33.53 -10.40
C LEU A 20 -21.41 32.40 -10.95
N GLN A 21 -21.40 31.25 -10.30
CA GLN A 21 -20.64 30.07 -10.74
C GLN A 21 -21.17 29.52 -12.06
N HIS A 22 -22.50 29.54 -12.28
CA HIS A 22 -23.11 29.20 -13.57
C HIS A 22 -22.74 30.20 -14.66
N LEU A 23 -22.83 31.50 -14.36
CA LEU A 23 -22.39 32.55 -15.27
C LEU A 23 -20.92 32.34 -15.67
N TYR A 24 -20.05 32.10 -14.69
CA TYR A 24 -18.64 31.83 -14.91
C TYR A 24 -18.39 30.58 -15.77
N ARG A 25 -19.07 29.46 -15.49
CA ARG A 25 -18.94 28.23 -16.29
C ARG A 25 -19.38 28.43 -17.73
N ARG A 26 -20.53 29.07 -17.95
CA ARG A 26 -21.03 29.41 -19.29
C ARG A 26 -20.10 30.36 -20.01
N LEU A 27 -19.54 31.34 -19.29
CA LEU A 27 -18.56 32.26 -19.83
C LEU A 27 -17.32 31.51 -20.33
N LEU A 28 -16.78 30.54 -19.58
CA LEU A 28 -15.63 29.74 -20.01
C LEU A 28 -15.90 28.81 -21.21
N GLN A 29 -17.16 28.52 -21.53
CA GLN A 29 -17.54 27.72 -22.69
C GLN A 29 -17.61 28.53 -24.00
N LEU A 30 -17.58 29.87 -23.92
CA LEU A 30 -17.62 30.72 -25.11
C LEU A 30 -16.26 30.79 -25.80
N PRO A 31 -16.20 30.74 -27.15
CA PRO A 31 -14.94 30.75 -27.90
C PRO A 31 -14.15 32.06 -27.75
N GLN A 32 -14.81 33.16 -27.41
CA GLN A 32 -14.20 34.49 -27.21
C GLN A 32 -13.80 34.75 -25.74
N SER A 33 -13.98 33.76 -24.86
CA SER A 33 -13.71 33.92 -23.44
C SER A 33 -12.21 33.89 -23.14
N PRO A 34 -11.70 34.77 -22.25
CA PRO A 34 -10.33 34.69 -21.78
C PRO A 34 -10.07 33.35 -21.08
N ARG A 35 -8.80 32.93 -21.06
CA ARG A 35 -8.42 31.73 -20.33
C ARG A 35 -8.68 31.92 -18.84
N GLN A 36 -8.97 30.82 -18.14
CA GLN A 36 -9.27 30.83 -16.72
C GLN A 36 -8.30 31.69 -15.86
N PRO A 37 -6.96 31.58 -16.02
CA PRO A 37 -6.01 32.34 -15.21
C PRO A 37 -6.03 33.85 -15.52
N GLU A 38 -6.28 34.22 -16.77
CA GLU A 38 -6.35 35.61 -17.21
C GLU A 38 -7.56 36.29 -16.59
N LEU A 39 -8.74 35.66 -16.68
CA LEU A 39 -9.96 36.17 -16.07
C LEU A 39 -9.80 36.34 -14.56
N ILE A 40 -9.24 35.35 -13.86
CA ILE A 40 -9.00 35.45 -12.42
C ILE A 40 -8.06 36.62 -12.10
N ARG A 41 -6.99 36.82 -12.90
CA ARG A 41 -6.06 37.94 -12.70
C ARG A 41 -6.75 39.28 -12.93
N THR A 42 -7.57 39.41 -13.98
CA THR A 42 -8.32 40.64 -14.26
C THR A 42 -9.31 40.96 -13.15
N LEU A 43 -10.11 39.98 -12.70
CA LEU A 43 -11.04 40.17 -11.59
C LEU A 43 -10.30 40.52 -10.28
N THR A 44 -9.15 39.88 -10.03
CA THR A 44 -8.31 40.22 -8.87
C THR A 44 -7.85 41.67 -8.91
N GLN A 45 -7.39 42.14 -10.07
CA GLN A 45 -6.93 43.51 -10.25
C GLN A 45 -8.08 44.49 -10.09
N SER A 46 -9.23 44.26 -10.75
CA SER A 46 -10.40 45.13 -10.63
C SER A 46 -10.93 45.24 -9.19
N LEU A 47 -10.88 44.15 -8.42
CA LEU A 47 -11.23 44.19 -6.99
C LEU A 47 -10.17 44.96 -6.17
N ALA A 48 -8.88 44.79 -6.48
CA ALA A 48 -7.81 45.54 -5.83
C ALA A 48 -7.91 47.05 -6.11
N ASP A 49 -8.28 47.43 -7.33
CA ASP A 49 -8.51 48.83 -7.73
C ASP A 49 -9.71 49.45 -6.96
N GLN A 50 -10.65 48.62 -6.48
CA GLN A 50 -11.75 49.00 -5.59
C GLN A 50 -11.36 48.96 -4.09
N GLY A 51 -10.09 48.74 -3.77
CA GLY A 51 -9.60 48.62 -2.39
C GLY A 51 -9.86 47.26 -1.73
N LEU A 52 -10.28 46.25 -2.49
CA LEU A 52 -10.58 44.91 -1.99
C LEU A 52 -9.49 43.91 -2.39
N ALA A 53 -8.51 43.74 -1.51
CA ALA A 53 -7.42 42.80 -1.73
C ALA A 53 -7.85 41.34 -1.53
N TYR A 54 -8.11 40.62 -2.62
CA TYR A 54 -8.36 39.18 -2.60
C TYR A 54 -7.17 38.40 -3.16
N HIS A 55 -6.84 37.28 -2.50
CA HIS A 55 -5.88 36.34 -3.06
C HIS A 55 -6.48 35.60 -4.28
N PRO A 56 -5.76 35.43 -5.42
CA PRO A 56 -6.30 34.77 -6.63
C PRO A 56 -6.88 33.38 -6.39
N ARG A 57 -6.27 32.62 -5.47
CA ARG A 57 -6.78 31.31 -5.03
C ARG A 57 -8.18 31.38 -4.42
N THR A 58 -8.51 32.45 -3.71
CA THR A 58 -9.82 32.63 -3.08
C THR A 58 -10.89 32.91 -4.13
N ILE A 59 -10.62 33.82 -5.08
CA ILE A 59 -11.49 34.09 -6.22
C ILE A 59 -11.71 32.81 -7.03
N LYS A 60 -10.64 32.07 -7.34
CA LYS A 60 -10.74 30.78 -8.04
C LYS A 60 -11.67 29.81 -7.31
N ARG A 61 -11.55 29.70 -5.98
CA ARG A 61 -12.42 28.82 -5.18
C ARG A 61 -13.88 29.28 -5.19
N GLN A 62 -14.14 30.59 -5.15
CA GLN A 62 -15.48 31.17 -5.21
C GLN A 62 -16.15 30.93 -6.56
N LEU A 63 -15.43 31.17 -7.66
CA LEU A 63 -15.94 30.99 -9.03
C LEU A 63 -16.12 29.51 -9.42
N LEU A 64 -15.33 28.60 -8.85
CA LEU A 64 -15.44 27.16 -9.09
C LEU A 64 -16.45 26.43 -8.18
N GLY A 65 -17.14 27.12 -7.28
CA GLY A 65 -18.12 26.48 -6.40
C GLY A 65 -17.56 25.76 -5.18
N ASN A 66 -16.29 26.04 -4.82
CA ASN A 66 -15.70 25.55 -3.57
C ASN A 66 -16.11 26.40 -2.36
N ILE A 67 -16.70 27.58 -2.59
CA ILE A 67 -17.20 28.49 -1.56
C ILE A 67 -18.62 28.89 -1.99
N GLU A 68 -19.58 28.68 -1.08
CA GLU A 68 -21.00 28.89 -1.35
C GLU A 68 -21.38 30.37 -1.42
N TYR A 69 -20.85 31.17 -0.50
CA TYR A 69 -21.13 32.61 -0.45
C TYR A 69 -19.97 33.40 -1.05
N ILE A 70 -20.33 34.32 -1.93
CA ILE A 70 -19.38 35.22 -2.56
C ILE A 70 -19.63 36.65 -2.06
N PRO A 71 -18.58 37.48 -1.98
CA PRO A 71 -18.73 38.91 -1.77
C PRO A 71 -19.50 39.51 -2.96
N GLU A 72 -20.50 40.34 -2.66
CA GLU A 72 -21.24 41.10 -3.67
C GLU A 72 -20.31 41.89 -4.64
N PRO A 73 -19.18 42.48 -4.22
CA PRO A 73 -18.26 43.14 -5.15
C PRO A 73 -17.67 42.20 -6.21
N LEU A 74 -17.44 40.91 -5.88
CA LEU A 74 -16.94 39.94 -6.86
C LEU A 74 -18.02 39.63 -7.92
N GLU A 75 -19.27 39.51 -7.51
CA GLU A 75 -20.40 39.36 -8.43
C GLU A 75 -20.51 40.56 -9.36
N HIS A 76 -20.53 41.78 -8.78
CA HIS A 76 -20.61 43.02 -9.54
C HIS A 76 -19.49 43.12 -10.57
N THR A 77 -18.25 42.89 -10.14
CA THR A 77 -17.06 42.97 -10.99
C THR A 77 -17.12 41.97 -12.14
N LEU A 78 -17.59 40.73 -11.92
CA LEU A 78 -17.74 39.76 -13.02
C LEU A 78 -18.87 40.16 -13.98
N VAL A 79 -20.00 40.63 -13.46
CA VAL A 79 -21.13 41.08 -14.29
C VAL A 79 -20.72 42.28 -15.16
N GLU A 80 -20.01 43.24 -14.59
CA GLU A 80 -19.45 44.39 -15.34
C GLU A 80 -18.43 43.95 -16.38
N TRP A 81 -17.55 43.02 -16.02
CA TRP A 81 -16.59 42.47 -16.98
C TRP A 81 -17.30 41.82 -18.17
N VAL A 82 -18.35 41.01 -17.93
CA VAL A 82 -19.18 40.40 -18.97
C VAL A 82 -19.84 41.50 -19.82
N ARG A 83 -20.32 42.58 -19.21
CA ARG A 83 -20.92 43.72 -19.93
C ARG A 83 -19.93 44.47 -20.82
N ALA A 84 -18.70 44.65 -20.35
CA ALA A 84 -17.71 45.46 -21.05
C ALA A 84 -16.98 44.70 -22.15
N LYS A 85 -16.80 43.39 -22.01
CA LYS A 85 -15.88 42.60 -22.85
C LYS A 85 -16.57 41.61 -23.79
N LEU A 86 -17.84 41.28 -23.56
CA LEU A 86 -18.55 40.29 -24.39
C LEU A 86 -19.55 41.00 -25.31
N HIS A 87 -19.26 41.07 -26.62
CA HIS A 87 -20.15 41.77 -27.56
C HIS A 87 -21.31 40.89 -28.07
N HIS A 88 -21.15 39.57 -28.07
CA HIS A 88 -22.12 38.60 -28.61
C HIS A 88 -22.58 37.64 -27.51
N GLY A 89 -23.89 37.37 -27.42
CA GLY A 89 -24.45 36.43 -26.42
C GLY A 89 -24.51 36.97 -24.98
N GLN A 90 -24.00 38.17 -24.71
CA GLN A 90 -23.97 38.79 -23.40
C GLN A 90 -25.36 38.93 -22.77
N ARG A 91 -26.33 39.43 -23.55
CA ARG A 91 -27.69 39.66 -23.06
C ARG A 91 -28.32 38.36 -22.56
N ALA A 92 -28.21 37.28 -23.33
CA ALA A 92 -28.74 35.96 -22.96
C ALA A 92 -28.05 35.39 -21.70
N LEU A 93 -26.73 35.58 -21.54
CA LEU A 93 -26.01 35.15 -20.34
C LEU A 93 -26.46 35.91 -19.10
N LEU A 94 -26.57 37.24 -19.20
CA LEU A 94 -26.96 38.10 -18.08
C LEU A 94 -28.44 37.93 -17.71
N GLU A 95 -29.30 37.68 -18.69
CA GLU A 95 -30.72 37.39 -18.46
C GLU A 95 -30.90 36.06 -17.72
N LYS A 96 -30.20 34.99 -18.14
CA LYS A 96 -30.19 33.73 -17.39
C LYS A 96 -29.62 33.89 -15.98
N PHE A 97 -28.54 34.66 -15.83
CA PHE A 97 -27.97 34.97 -14.53
C PHE A 97 -28.97 35.71 -13.64
N ALA A 98 -29.65 36.73 -14.15
CA ALA A 98 -30.67 37.47 -13.42
C ALA A 98 -31.86 36.59 -13.02
N GLN A 99 -32.32 35.72 -13.93
CA GLN A 99 -33.38 34.75 -13.65
C GLN A 99 -32.98 33.79 -12.51
N GLU A 100 -31.78 33.20 -12.58
CA GLU A 100 -31.25 32.32 -11.54
C GLU A 100 -31.07 33.04 -10.21
N LYS A 101 -30.58 34.28 -10.24
CA LYS A 101 -30.44 35.12 -9.05
C LYS A 101 -31.80 35.39 -8.41
N SER A 102 -32.80 35.81 -9.18
CA SER A 102 -34.16 36.04 -8.69
C SER A 102 -34.82 34.76 -8.16
N GLN A 103 -34.57 33.59 -8.77
CA GLN A 103 -35.07 32.31 -8.25
C GLN A 103 -34.46 31.98 -6.87
N VAL A 104 -33.16 32.21 -6.71
CA VAL A 104 -32.46 31.99 -5.44
C VAL A 104 -32.91 33.00 -4.38
N GLU A 105 -33.09 34.27 -4.74
CA GLU A 105 -33.55 35.33 -3.81
C GLU A 105 -35.03 35.18 -3.42
N ALA A 106 -35.89 34.78 -4.36
CA ALA A 106 -37.32 34.53 -4.11
C ALA A 106 -37.54 33.28 -3.24
N SER A 107 -36.59 32.34 -3.27
CA SER A 107 -36.57 31.20 -2.37
C SER A 107 -36.16 31.64 -0.96
N GLN A 108 -37.09 32.27 -0.22
CA GLN A 108 -36.83 32.75 1.15
C GLN A 108 -36.10 31.67 1.99
N ASP A 109 -34.95 32.10 2.50
CA ASP A 109 -33.70 31.35 2.63
C ASP A 109 -33.58 30.43 3.87
N ARG A 110 -34.70 29.90 4.37
CA ARG A 110 -34.71 28.94 5.49
C ARG A 110 -35.08 27.51 5.08
N SER A 111 -35.72 27.32 3.92
CA SER A 111 -36.15 26.00 3.45
C SER A 111 -35.12 25.29 2.57
N LEU A 112 -34.15 26.01 1.98
CA LEU A 112 -33.17 25.44 1.05
C LEU A 112 -31.99 24.75 1.74
N TYR A 113 -31.82 24.96 3.04
CA TYR A 113 -30.70 24.43 3.80
C TYR A 113 -31.17 23.60 4.98
N ILE A 114 -30.45 22.53 5.24
CA ILE A 114 -30.63 21.70 6.42
C ILE A 114 -29.38 21.77 7.32
N PRO A 115 -29.53 21.49 8.62
CA PRO A 115 -28.38 21.30 9.50
C PRO A 115 -27.43 20.22 8.92
N PRO A 116 -26.11 20.45 8.93
CA PRO A 116 -25.14 19.49 8.41
C PRO A 116 -25.20 18.14 9.14
N GLN A 117 -25.61 18.15 10.41
CA GLN A 117 -25.79 16.95 11.22
C GLN A 117 -26.82 16.01 10.60
N SER A 118 -27.92 16.52 10.04
CA SER A 118 -28.96 15.68 9.43
C SER A 118 -28.42 14.94 8.20
N LEU A 119 -27.70 15.61 7.30
CA LEU A 119 -27.08 14.93 6.15
C LEU A 119 -26.00 13.94 6.61
N THR A 120 -25.20 14.30 7.60
CA THR A 120 -24.13 13.44 8.12
C THR A 120 -24.71 12.16 8.75
N ARG A 121 -25.80 12.28 9.54
CA ARG A 121 -26.53 11.12 10.10
C ARG A 121 -27.00 10.18 8.98
N MET A 122 -27.65 10.72 7.94
CA MET A 122 -28.10 9.93 6.79
C MET A 122 -26.92 9.29 6.03
N ALA A 123 -25.83 10.01 5.85
CA ALA A 123 -24.65 9.49 5.16
C ALA A 123 -24.00 8.35 5.95
N ASP A 124 -23.89 8.47 7.27
CA ASP A 124 -23.32 7.44 8.13
C ASP A 124 -24.21 6.21 8.20
N ALA A 125 -25.55 6.38 8.25
CA ALA A 125 -26.49 5.29 8.15
C ALA A 125 -26.42 4.57 6.81
N TYR A 126 -26.33 5.32 5.71
CA TYR A 126 -26.17 4.72 4.39
C TYR A 126 -24.87 3.91 4.29
N LEU A 127 -23.76 4.46 4.80
CA LEU A 127 -22.48 3.75 4.82
C LEU A 127 -22.46 2.54 5.78
N TYR A 128 -23.29 2.54 6.82
CA TYR A 128 -23.47 1.39 7.71
C TYR A 128 -24.20 0.25 7.02
N LEU A 129 -25.28 0.55 6.28
CA LEU A 129 -26.00 -0.44 5.46
C LEU A 129 -25.12 -0.97 4.31
N HIS A 130 -24.28 -0.12 3.74
CA HIS A 130 -23.39 -0.44 2.62
C HIS A 130 -21.93 -0.45 3.03
N LYS A 131 -21.53 -1.48 3.78
CA LYS A 131 -20.19 -1.61 4.38
C LYS A 131 -19.02 -1.57 3.37
N ASN A 132 -19.29 -1.88 2.10
CA ASN A 132 -18.33 -1.80 1.00
C ASN A 132 -18.17 -0.39 0.40
N LEU A 133 -19.04 0.56 0.75
CA LEU A 133 -19.00 1.92 0.26
C LEU A 133 -18.12 2.82 1.15
N SER A 134 -17.31 3.62 0.46
CA SER A 134 -16.61 4.75 1.05
C SER A 134 -17.44 6.02 0.90
N ARG A 135 -17.21 7.00 1.79
CA ARG A 135 -17.83 8.33 1.68
C ARG A 135 -17.48 9.03 0.35
N ARG A 136 -16.31 8.75 -0.22
CA ARG A 136 -15.93 9.23 -1.56
C ARG A 136 -16.79 8.62 -2.66
N GLN A 137 -17.04 7.31 -2.61
CA GLN A 137 -17.94 6.65 -3.57
C GLN A 137 -19.37 7.13 -3.41
N LEU A 138 -19.85 7.33 -2.17
CA LEU A 138 -21.16 7.94 -1.93
C LEU A 138 -21.23 9.36 -2.52
N ALA A 139 -20.20 10.18 -2.33
CA ALA A 139 -20.12 11.51 -2.93
C ALA A 139 -20.11 11.46 -4.47
N LEU A 140 -19.40 10.51 -5.09
CA LEU A 140 -19.40 10.30 -6.55
C LEU A 140 -20.79 9.89 -7.07
N ARG A 141 -21.48 8.99 -6.35
CA ARG A 141 -22.85 8.59 -6.68
C ARG A 141 -23.79 9.78 -6.62
N LEU A 142 -23.78 10.53 -5.51
CA LEU A 142 -24.56 11.76 -5.37
C LEU A 142 -24.24 12.77 -6.47
N ALA A 143 -22.96 12.99 -6.79
CA ALA A 143 -22.58 13.89 -7.89
C ALA A 143 -23.23 13.48 -9.21
N SER A 144 -23.14 12.18 -9.54
CA SER A 144 -23.68 11.63 -10.79
C SER A 144 -25.22 11.72 -10.83
N SER A 145 -25.89 11.56 -9.69
CA SER A 145 -27.36 11.64 -9.62
C SER A 145 -27.85 13.09 -9.68
N LEU A 146 -27.16 14.01 -9.02
CA LEU A 146 -27.46 15.44 -9.08
C LEU A 146 -27.22 16.03 -10.48
N GLU A 147 -26.21 15.54 -11.19
CA GLU A 147 -25.91 15.95 -12.57
C GLU A 147 -27.08 15.61 -13.53
N LYS A 148 -27.81 14.52 -13.29
CA LYS A 148 -29.04 14.20 -14.06
C LYS A 148 -30.14 15.25 -13.90
N HIS A 149 -30.09 16.02 -12.82
CA HIS A 149 -31.01 17.11 -12.53
C HIS A 149 -30.39 18.49 -12.84
N ASP A 150 -29.30 18.53 -13.61
CA ASP A 150 -28.52 19.73 -13.95
C ASP A 150 -27.86 20.43 -12.74
N ILE A 151 -27.77 19.74 -11.59
CA ILE A 151 -27.18 20.26 -10.36
C ILE A 151 -25.73 19.81 -10.24
N HIS A 152 -24.82 20.76 -10.42
CA HIS A 152 -23.40 20.50 -10.41
C HIS A 152 -22.77 20.91 -9.07
N ILE A 153 -22.38 19.93 -8.26
CA ILE A 153 -21.66 20.15 -7.00
C ILE A 153 -20.32 19.42 -7.06
N GLY A 154 -19.24 20.14 -6.77
CA GLY A 154 -17.89 19.58 -6.79
C GLY A 154 -17.72 18.42 -5.80
N LEU A 155 -16.97 17.39 -6.18
CA LEU A 155 -16.75 16.19 -5.36
C LEU A 155 -16.22 16.52 -3.95
N GLU A 156 -15.28 17.45 -3.85
CA GLU A 156 -14.71 17.88 -2.56
C GLU A 156 -15.75 18.54 -1.67
N THR A 157 -16.68 19.32 -2.25
CA THR A 157 -17.80 19.95 -1.54
C THR A 157 -18.77 18.88 -1.04
N LEU A 158 -19.11 17.89 -1.87
CA LEU A 158 -19.94 16.76 -1.45
C LEU A 158 -19.30 15.95 -0.32
N GLN A 159 -18.00 15.66 -0.42
CA GLN A 159 -17.27 14.97 0.65
C GLN A 159 -17.23 15.79 1.96
N ALA A 160 -17.09 17.11 1.85
CA ALA A 160 -17.15 18.01 3.00
C ALA A 160 -18.55 18.01 3.64
N ALA A 161 -19.61 18.06 2.83
CA ALA A 161 -21.00 18.02 3.27
C ALA A 161 -21.33 16.71 4.00
N LEU A 162 -21.03 15.56 3.38
CA LEU A 162 -21.23 14.23 3.97
C LEU A 162 -20.36 13.99 5.20
N GLY A 163 -19.26 14.74 5.34
CA GLY A 163 -18.38 14.67 6.50
C GLY A 163 -18.70 15.67 7.61
N GLY A 164 -19.79 16.43 7.49
CA GLY A 164 -20.20 17.44 8.48
C GLY A 164 -19.26 18.63 8.58
N LYS A 165 -18.41 18.88 7.57
CA LYS A 165 -17.42 19.98 7.56
C LYS A 165 -18.00 21.31 7.06
N MET A 166 -19.22 21.30 6.52
CA MET A 166 -19.91 22.49 6.05
C MET A 166 -20.82 23.05 7.14
N GLN A 167 -20.93 24.37 7.25
CA GLN A 167 -21.84 25.01 8.21
C GLN A 167 -23.31 24.89 7.81
N LYS A 168 -23.58 24.88 6.50
CA LYS A 168 -24.90 24.68 5.92
C LYS A 168 -24.81 23.67 4.78
N VAL A 169 -25.85 22.89 4.60
CA VAL A 169 -25.94 21.85 3.57
C VAL A 169 -27.23 22.03 2.80
N ARG A 170 -27.15 22.01 1.47
CA ARG A 170 -28.34 22.17 0.61
C ARG A 170 -29.32 21.03 0.81
N LYS A 171 -30.60 21.35 0.95
CA LYS A 171 -31.71 20.40 1.13
C LYS A 171 -31.78 19.39 -0.01
N VAL A 172 -31.42 19.79 -1.24
CA VAL A 172 -31.37 18.87 -2.38
C VAL A 172 -30.41 17.68 -2.16
N LEU A 173 -29.32 17.87 -1.42
CA LEU A 173 -28.42 16.76 -1.07
C LEU A 173 -29.09 15.76 -0.12
N ALA A 174 -29.93 16.27 0.77
CA ALA A 174 -30.69 15.48 1.71
C ALA A 174 -31.80 14.71 1.02
N GLU A 175 -32.51 15.36 0.08
CA GLU A 175 -33.56 14.76 -0.73
C GLU A 175 -32.99 13.67 -1.65
N GLU A 176 -31.85 13.93 -2.29
CA GLU A 176 -31.14 12.94 -3.11
C GLU A 176 -30.63 11.76 -2.28
N LEU A 177 -30.17 12.00 -1.05
CA LEU A 177 -29.77 10.88 -0.19
C LEU A 177 -31.00 10.09 0.31
N LYS A 178 -32.13 10.76 0.55
CA LYS A 178 -33.41 10.11 0.91
C LYS A 178 -33.98 9.28 -0.22
N SER A 179 -33.77 9.65 -1.49
CA SER A 179 -34.21 8.83 -2.62
C SER A 179 -33.47 7.49 -2.61
N TYR A 180 -32.16 7.46 -2.30
CA TYR A 180 -31.41 6.19 -2.16
C TYR A 180 -31.99 5.29 -1.06
N PHE A 181 -32.37 5.85 0.09
CA PHE A 181 -33.05 5.08 1.14
C PHE A 181 -34.42 4.58 0.66
N SER A 182 -35.15 5.38 -0.10
CA SER A 182 -36.46 5.01 -0.63
C SER A 182 -36.38 3.86 -1.63
N GLU A 183 -35.37 3.87 -2.51
CA GLU A 183 -35.05 2.78 -3.45
C GLU A 183 -34.74 1.46 -2.74
N GLU A 184 -34.21 1.53 -1.52
CA GLU A 184 -33.89 0.37 -0.67
C GLU A 184 -35.04 -0.07 0.24
N GLY A 185 -36.24 0.50 0.04
CA GLY A 185 -37.46 0.14 0.78
C GLY A 185 -37.75 1.01 1.99
N TYR A 186 -36.94 2.04 2.27
CA TYR A 186 -37.12 2.96 3.40
C TYR A 186 -37.82 4.26 2.96
N SER A 187 -38.94 4.11 2.26
CA SER A 187 -39.68 5.22 1.65
C SER A 187 -40.47 6.07 2.65
N THR A 188 -40.78 5.54 3.85
CA THR A 188 -41.54 6.27 4.87
C THR A 188 -40.60 7.04 5.81
N PRO A 189 -40.98 8.25 6.26
CA PRO A 189 -40.18 9.03 7.20
C PRO A 189 -39.89 8.29 8.51
N GLN A 190 -40.85 7.48 8.97
CA GLN A 190 -40.71 6.67 10.18
C GLN A 190 -39.67 5.56 9.99
N ALA A 191 -39.72 4.82 8.87
CA ALA A 191 -38.73 3.77 8.59
C ALA A 191 -37.31 4.35 8.49
N LEU A 192 -37.15 5.52 7.85
CA LEU A 192 -35.88 6.21 7.80
C LEU A 192 -35.39 6.58 9.20
N GLU A 193 -36.22 7.23 10.03
CA GLU A 193 -35.80 7.62 11.38
C GLU A 193 -35.46 6.42 12.25
N THR A 194 -36.21 5.32 12.17
CA THR A 194 -35.89 4.06 12.89
C THR A 194 -34.51 3.54 12.51
N ILE A 195 -34.09 3.64 11.25
CA ILE A 195 -32.75 3.24 10.81
C ILE A 195 -31.69 4.22 11.27
N LEU A 196 -31.98 5.52 11.22
CA LEU A 196 -31.07 6.53 11.75
C LEU A 196 -30.81 6.31 13.24
N GLU A 197 -31.86 6.07 14.03
CA GLU A 197 -31.78 5.75 15.45
C GLU A 197 -31.03 4.44 15.70
N LYS A 198 -31.35 3.38 14.94
CA LYS A 198 -30.65 2.09 15.02
C LYS A 198 -29.16 2.24 14.72
N VAL A 199 -28.81 2.98 13.68
CA VAL A 199 -27.40 3.25 13.37
C VAL A 199 -26.76 4.10 14.46
N GLU A 200 -27.48 5.07 15.03
CA GLU A 200 -26.93 5.87 16.11
C GLU A 200 -26.65 5.07 17.39
N SER A 201 -27.48 4.08 17.71
CA SER A 201 -27.31 3.20 18.86
C SER A 201 -26.30 2.07 18.60
N GLU A 202 -26.39 1.39 17.46
CA GLU A 202 -25.62 0.18 17.14
C GLU A 202 -24.40 0.46 16.25
N GLY A 203 -24.57 1.29 15.22
CA GLY A 203 -23.64 1.41 14.09
C GLY A 203 -22.68 2.60 14.12
N LYS A 204 -22.95 3.60 14.97
CA LYS A 204 -22.20 4.86 15.02
C LYS A 204 -20.74 4.59 15.34
N GLN A 205 -20.48 3.63 16.22
CA GLN A 205 -19.13 3.26 16.58
C GLN A 205 -18.35 2.67 15.40
N GLU A 206 -18.96 1.85 14.55
CA GLU A 206 -18.27 1.16 13.45
C GLU A 206 -17.81 2.13 12.34
N VAL A 207 -18.61 3.16 12.05
CA VAL A 207 -18.35 4.14 10.97
C VAL A 207 -17.54 5.34 11.49
N LEU A 208 -17.47 5.56 12.80
CA LEU A 208 -16.76 6.69 13.40
C LEU A 208 -15.26 6.63 13.13
N LYS A 209 -14.70 7.77 12.73
CA LYS A 209 -13.25 7.94 12.67
C LYS A 209 -12.71 8.27 14.05
N VAL A 210 -12.03 7.31 14.66
CA VAL A 210 -11.32 7.45 15.93
C VAL A 210 -9.84 7.76 15.68
N GLY A 211 -9.17 8.30 16.70
CA GLY A 211 -7.71 8.40 16.68
C GLY A 211 -7.10 7.00 16.57
N VAL A 212 -6.06 6.85 15.74
CA VAL A 212 -5.37 5.56 15.57
C VAL A 212 -4.69 5.12 16.88
N GLY A 213 -4.39 6.07 17.77
CA GLY A 213 -3.86 5.79 19.10
C GLY A 213 -2.62 4.90 19.03
N GLU A 214 -2.70 3.76 19.70
CA GLU A 214 -1.59 2.83 19.85
C GLU A 214 -1.57 1.69 18.83
N ALA A 215 -2.36 1.75 17.76
CA ALA A 215 -2.45 0.65 16.79
C ALA A 215 -1.09 0.22 16.20
N ALA A 216 -0.14 1.16 16.07
CA ALA A 216 1.22 0.84 15.65
C ALA A 216 1.96 -0.02 16.70
N ARG A 217 1.81 0.29 18.00
CA ARG A 217 2.37 -0.49 19.12
C ARG A 217 1.71 -1.86 19.20
N TRP A 218 0.40 -1.92 19.01
CA TRP A 218 -0.35 -3.18 18.95
C TRP A 218 0.13 -4.07 17.79
N ALA A 219 0.37 -3.48 16.63
CA ALA A 219 0.96 -4.19 15.50
C ALA A 219 2.37 -4.69 15.82
N ASP A 220 3.18 -3.88 16.51
CA ASP A 220 4.53 -4.25 16.94
C ASP A 220 4.51 -5.40 17.96
N ALA A 221 3.58 -5.37 18.93
CA ALA A 221 3.36 -6.45 19.89
C ALA A 221 2.97 -7.77 19.22
N TYR A 222 2.09 -7.70 18.21
CA TYR A 222 1.77 -8.87 17.40
C TYR A 222 3.02 -9.47 16.73
N LEU A 223 3.86 -8.61 16.15
CA LEU A 223 5.08 -9.07 15.48
C LEU A 223 6.15 -9.59 16.44
N LEU A 224 6.13 -9.17 17.70
CA LEU A 224 6.97 -9.76 18.75
C LEU A 224 6.56 -11.20 19.06
N LYS A 225 5.25 -11.48 19.11
CA LYS A 225 4.72 -12.82 19.36
C LYS A 225 4.83 -13.74 18.14
N HIS A 226 4.82 -13.18 16.94
CA HIS A 226 4.96 -13.90 15.69
C HIS A 226 6.17 -13.39 14.90
N PRO A 227 7.40 -13.77 15.30
CA PRO A 227 8.59 -13.36 14.56
C PRO A 227 8.52 -13.92 13.14
N GLY A 228 9.19 -13.25 12.21
CA GLY A 228 9.12 -13.59 10.79
C GLY A 228 7.89 -13.03 10.04
N LEU A 229 6.79 -12.70 10.73
CA LEU A 229 5.69 -11.97 10.10
C LEU A 229 6.09 -10.52 9.81
N SER A 230 5.47 -9.97 8.78
CA SER A 230 5.58 -8.56 8.40
C SER A 230 4.27 -7.82 8.69
N LYS A 231 4.34 -6.49 8.89
CA LYS A 231 3.13 -5.65 9.00
C LYS A 231 2.19 -5.81 7.80
N ARG A 232 2.73 -6.17 6.62
CA ARG A 232 1.92 -6.51 5.44
C ARG A 232 1.11 -7.78 5.64
N GLN A 233 1.69 -8.84 6.19
CA GLN A 233 0.97 -10.08 6.49
C GLN A 233 -0.07 -9.86 7.59
N LEU A 234 0.25 -9.08 8.61
CA LEU A 234 -0.75 -8.65 9.60
C LEU A 234 -1.88 -7.85 8.93
N ALA A 235 -1.56 -6.92 8.03
CA ALA A 235 -2.57 -6.17 7.28
C ALA A 235 -3.46 -7.08 6.42
N LEU A 236 -2.90 -8.13 5.80
CA LEU A 236 -3.66 -9.12 5.05
C LEU A 236 -4.59 -9.93 5.96
N ALA A 237 -4.10 -10.41 7.11
CA ALA A 237 -4.93 -11.13 8.08
C ALA A 237 -6.08 -10.24 8.59
N LEU A 238 -5.78 -8.97 8.88
CA LEU A 238 -6.77 -7.98 9.29
C LEU A 238 -7.77 -7.69 8.15
N GLN A 239 -7.31 -7.59 6.91
CA GLN A 239 -8.16 -7.44 5.73
C GLN A 239 -9.13 -8.60 5.59
N THR A 240 -8.66 -9.85 5.66
CA THR A 240 -9.53 -11.03 5.57
C THR A 240 -10.60 -11.03 6.66
N ARG A 241 -10.26 -10.67 7.90
CA ARG A 241 -11.24 -10.57 9.00
C ARG A 241 -12.23 -9.41 8.80
N LEU A 242 -11.79 -8.29 8.23
CA LEU A 242 -12.67 -7.17 7.90
C LEU A 242 -13.63 -7.55 6.76
N GLU A 243 -13.15 -8.24 5.73
CA GLU A 243 -13.95 -8.73 4.62
C GLU A 243 -15.00 -9.75 5.07
N ALA A 244 -14.65 -10.64 6.00
CA ALA A 244 -15.62 -11.55 6.63
C ALA A 244 -16.74 -10.81 7.39
N LYS A 245 -16.48 -9.59 7.87
CA LYS A 245 -17.48 -8.70 8.50
C LYS A 245 -18.24 -7.82 7.48
N GLY A 246 -17.95 -7.97 6.18
CA GLY A 246 -18.52 -7.20 5.07
C GLY A 246 -17.76 -5.90 4.75
N TYR A 247 -16.61 -5.66 5.37
CA TYR A 247 -15.83 -4.44 5.18
C TYR A 247 -14.71 -4.62 4.17
N HIS A 248 -14.74 -3.83 3.10
CA HIS A 248 -13.70 -3.84 2.08
C HIS A 248 -12.78 -2.62 2.23
N TYR A 249 -11.57 -2.86 2.71
CA TYR A 249 -10.53 -1.84 2.80
C TYR A 249 -9.34 -2.21 1.93
N HIS A 250 -8.76 -1.20 1.28
CA HIS A 250 -7.53 -1.40 0.54
C HIS A 250 -6.37 -1.73 1.51
N LEU A 251 -5.54 -2.70 1.15
CA LEU A 251 -4.42 -3.18 1.95
C LEU A 251 -3.50 -2.03 2.41
N SER A 252 -3.19 -1.07 1.52
CA SER A 252 -2.32 0.07 1.86
C SER A 252 -2.91 0.97 2.96
N SER A 253 -4.24 1.09 3.04
CA SER A 253 -4.90 1.87 4.09
C SER A 253 -4.75 1.19 5.44
N ILE A 254 -4.92 -0.14 5.48
CA ILE A 254 -4.71 -0.93 6.69
C ILE A 254 -3.24 -0.85 7.12
N GLN A 255 -2.29 -1.02 6.19
CA GLN A 255 -0.86 -0.88 6.47
C GLN A 255 -0.52 0.50 7.03
N ALA A 256 -1.08 1.58 6.47
CA ALA A 256 -0.83 2.93 6.97
C ALA A 256 -1.29 3.12 8.43
N VAL A 257 -2.35 2.42 8.86
CA VAL A 257 -2.81 2.39 10.25
C VAL A 257 -1.80 1.64 11.13
N LEU A 258 -1.38 0.43 10.73
CA LEU A 258 -0.41 -0.39 11.48
C LEU A 258 1.00 0.22 11.53
N GLU A 259 1.33 1.08 10.58
CA GLU A 259 2.57 1.84 10.53
C GLU A 259 2.48 3.18 11.29
N GLY A 260 1.30 3.56 11.79
CA GLY A 260 1.08 4.84 12.48
C GLY A 260 1.18 6.07 11.56
N LYS A 261 1.09 5.89 10.23
CA LYS A 261 1.15 6.99 9.25
C LYS A 261 -0.15 7.79 9.16
N THR A 262 -1.25 7.22 9.63
CA THR A 262 -2.57 7.88 9.67
C THR A 262 -2.93 8.28 11.09
N HIS A 263 -3.42 9.50 11.28
CA HIS A 263 -3.88 9.96 12.60
C HIS A 263 -5.28 9.45 12.97
N LYS A 264 -6.14 9.20 11.98
CA LYS A 264 -7.54 8.78 12.19
C LYS A 264 -7.89 7.61 11.29
N THR A 265 -8.57 6.62 11.86
CA THR A 265 -9.09 5.45 11.15
C THR A 265 -10.50 5.11 11.61
N ARG A 266 -11.22 4.24 10.91
CA ARG A 266 -12.52 3.75 11.36
C ARG A 266 -12.34 2.81 12.55
N LYS A 267 -13.17 2.95 13.57
CA LYS A 267 -13.08 2.15 14.80
C LYS A 267 -13.07 0.64 14.53
N VAL A 268 -13.86 0.17 13.57
CA VAL A 268 -13.92 -1.25 13.20
C VAL A 268 -12.55 -1.86 12.83
N ILE A 269 -11.61 -1.08 12.28
CA ILE A 269 -10.25 -1.55 12.00
C ILE A 269 -9.49 -1.79 13.31
N LEU A 270 -9.63 -0.88 14.27
CA LEU A 270 -9.01 -1.02 15.59
C LEU A 270 -9.65 -2.16 16.38
N ASP A 271 -10.98 -2.25 16.42
CA ASP A 271 -11.71 -3.32 17.13
C ASP A 271 -11.37 -4.70 16.53
N THR A 272 -11.17 -4.78 15.21
CA THR A 272 -10.77 -6.04 14.55
C THR A 272 -9.31 -6.38 14.80
N LEU A 273 -8.43 -5.38 14.91
CA LEU A 273 -7.04 -5.57 15.33
C LEU A 273 -6.95 -6.03 16.79
N GLU A 274 -7.71 -5.40 17.69
CA GLU A 274 -7.83 -5.79 19.09
C GLU A 274 -8.36 -7.21 19.24
N ALA A 275 -9.45 -7.56 18.56
CA ALA A 275 -9.98 -8.93 18.58
C ALA A 275 -8.98 -9.95 18.00
N LEU A 276 -8.15 -9.56 17.02
CA LEU A 276 -7.06 -10.40 16.52
C LEU A 276 -5.99 -10.63 17.59
N LEU A 277 -5.57 -9.59 18.29
CA LEU A 277 -4.57 -9.68 19.36
C LEU A 277 -5.08 -10.51 20.53
N GLN A 278 -6.33 -10.29 20.95
CA GLN A 278 -6.98 -11.07 22.00
C GLN A 278 -7.11 -12.55 21.60
N SER A 279 -7.49 -12.85 20.34
CA SER A 279 -7.57 -14.24 19.85
C SER A 279 -6.23 -14.96 19.85
N GLU A 280 -5.14 -14.20 19.83
CA GLU A 280 -3.77 -14.70 19.84
C GLU A 280 -3.18 -14.64 21.25
N GLY A 281 -3.97 -14.30 22.28
CA GLY A 281 -3.54 -14.22 23.68
C GLY A 281 -2.53 -13.10 23.94
N ILE A 282 -2.68 -11.94 23.28
CA ILE A 282 -1.93 -10.72 23.57
C ILE A 282 -2.85 -9.80 24.36
N ASP A 283 -2.53 -9.58 25.64
CA ASP A 283 -3.27 -8.64 26.48
C ASP A 283 -2.84 -7.21 26.14
N LEU A 284 -3.82 -6.36 25.81
CA LEU A 284 -3.58 -4.95 25.51
C LEU A 284 -3.22 -4.14 26.77
N ALA A 285 -3.65 -4.56 27.96
CA ALA A 285 -3.34 -3.90 29.21
C ALA A 285 -1.83 -3.97 29.51
N ASP A 286 -1.20 -5.11 29.21
CA ASP A 286 0.25 -5.32 29.36
C ASP A 286 1.07 -4.43 28.40
N LEU A 287 0.49 -4.07 27.25
CA LEU A 287 1.13 -3.20 26.26
C LEU A 287 1.16 -1.72 26.67
N ALA A 288 0.25 -1.28 27.54
CA ALA A 288 0.20 0.10 28.02
C ALA A 288 1.47 0.49 28.79
N GLY A 289 2.10 -0.48 29.49
CA GLY A 289 3.35 -0.29 30.25
C GLY A 289 4.65 -0.42 29.44
N LEU A 290 4.59 -0.95 28.21
CA LEU A 290 5.76 -1.14 27.34
C LEU A 290 6.15 0.17 26.65
N SER A 291 6.70 1.13 27.42
CA SER A 291 7.25 2.38 26.89
C SER A 291 8.15 2.13 25.66
N ARG A 292 8.23 3.11 24.76
CA ARG A 292 9.06 3.03 23.53
C ARG A 292 10.54 2.74 23.84
N GLU A 293 10.96 3.01 25.07
CA GLU A 293 12.30 2.77 25.62
C GLU A 293 12.49 1.36 26.20
N SER A 294 11.42 0.68 26.64
CA SER A 294 11.45 -0.70 27.14
C SER A 294 11.09 -1.74 26.07
N SER A 295 10.90 -1.28 24.83
CA SER A 295 10.86 -2.08 23.62
C SER A 295 12.23 -2.73 23.41
N GLY A 296 12.48 -3.86 24.06
CA GLY A 296 13.78 -4.55 24.08
C GLY A 296 14.37 -4.88 22.70
N PRO A 297 15.56 -5.52 22.65
CA PRO A 297 16.37 -5.75 21.44
C PRO A 297 15.60 -6.36 20.26
N VAL A 298 14.51 -7.08 20.51
CA VAL A 298 13.65 -7.74 19.51
C VAL A 298 12.87 -6.75 18.61
N LEU A 299 12.53 -5.55 19.08
CA LEU A 299 11.90 -4.53 18.23
C LEU A 299 12.91 -3.82 17.31
N GLU A 300 14.16 -3.70 17.76
CA GLU A 300 15.24 -3.21 16.93
C GLU A 300 15.58 -4.18 15.80
N TRP A 301 15.48 -5.49 16.04
CA TRP A 301 15.77 -6.56 15.07
C TRP A 301 14.96 -6.48 13.77
N ASN A 302 13.74 -5.96 13.83
CA ASN A 302 12.88 -5.76 12.65
C ASN A 302 13.13 -4.43 11.91
N ARG A 303 13.99 -3.54 12.44
CA ARG A 303 14.36 -2.28 11.78
C ARG A 303 15.25 -2.56 10.57
N TYR A 304 15.07 -1.78 9.50
CA TYR A 304 15.97 -1.83 8.35
C TYR A 304 17.18 -0.89 8.55
N VAL A 305 18.38 -1.45 8.47
CA VAL A 305 19.67 -0.74 8.49
C VAL A 305 20.31 -0.73 7.09
N SER A 306 21.33 0.12 6.89
CA SER A 306 22.12 0.14 5.64
C SER A 306 22.79 -1.21 5.44
N ALA A 307 22.80 -1.71 4.20
CA ALA A 307 23.45 -2.98 3.87
C ALA A 307 24.97 -2.87 3.71
N GLU A 308 25.54 -1.66 3.78
CA GLU A 308 26.99 -1.45 3.68
C GLU A 308 27.74 -2.23 4.76
N THR A 309 27.20 -2.24 5.99
CA THR A 309 27.80 -2.97 7.13
C THR A 309 27.84 -4.49 6.93
N ILE A 310 26.93 -5.05 6.10
CA ILE A 310 26.93 -6.49 5.80
C ILE A 310 28.13 -6.87 4.94
N SER A 311 28.47 -6.06 3.93
CA SER A 311 29.56 -6.42 3.02
C SER A 311 30.90 -6.48 3.76
N ASP A 312 31.09 -5.57 4.71
CA ASP A 312 32.28 -5.52 5.56
C ASP A 312 32.32 -6.70 6.55
N ALA A 313 31.21 -6.99 7.23
CA ALA A 313 31.13 -8.14 8.15
C ALA A 313 31.38 -9.47 7.43
N VAL A 314 30.79 -9.65 6.24
CA VAL A 314 31.02 -10.82 5.40
C VAL A 314 32.47 -10.87 4.90
N GLY A 315 33.05 -9.73 4.52
CA GLY A 315 34.46 -9.65 4.14
C GLY A 315 35.40 -10.10 5.25
N LYS A 316 35.16 -9.64 6.49
CA LYS A 316 35.92 -10.05 7.68
C LYS A 316 35.80 -11.55 7.95
N LEU A 317 34.59 -12.10 7.87
CA LEU A 317 34.34 -13.54 8.05
C LEU A 317 35.07 -14.40 7.01
N LEU A 318 35.06 -13.98 5.76
CA LEU A 318 35.75 -14.70 4.67
C LEU A 318 37.28 -14.58 4.78
N ALA A 319 37.78 -13.52 5.40
CA ALA A 319 39.22 -13.35 5.64
C ALA A 319 39.73 -14.19 6.83
N GLN A 320 38.86 -14.54 7.79
CA GLN A 320 39.21 -15.34 8.96
C GLN A 320 39.44 -16.83 8.65
N ASP A 321 38.66 -17.41 7.73
CA ASP A 321 38.80 -18.82 7.33
C ASP A 321 38.63 -18.99 5.80
N PRO A 322 39.67 -19.44 5.07
CA PRO A 322 39.61 -19.71 3.64
C PRO A 322 38.55 -20.74 3.22
N GLN A 323 38.15 -21.64 4.12
CA GLN A 323 37.12 -22.66 3.84
C GLN A 323 35.69 -22.12 4.00
N LEU A 324 35.54 -20.91 4.50
CA LEU A 324 34.26 -20.28 4.75
C LEU A 324 33.76 -19.69 3.42
N THR A 325 32.57 -20.12 3.00
CA THR A 325 31.94 -19.61 1.77
C THR A 325 30.70 -18.81 2.12
N ARG A 326 30.32 -17.82 1.29
CA ARG A 326 29.06 -17.06 1.48
C ARG A 326 27.84 -17.98 1.60
N ARG A 327 27.85 -19.13 0.93
CA ARG A 327 26.79 -20.15 1.06
C ARG A 327 26.76 -20.79 2.45
N ARG A 328 27.92 -21.09 3.04
CA ARG A 328 28.01 -21.60 4.43
C ARG A 328 27.50 -20.57 5.43
N ILE A 329 27.92 -19.30 5.28
CA ILE A 329 27.38 -18.18 6.08
C ILE A 329 25.85 -18.10 5.93
N ALA A 330 25.34 -18.17 4.71
CA ALA A 330 23.90 -18.11 4.44
C ALA A 330 23.11 -19.26 5.11
N LEU A 331 23.68 -20.47 5.15
CA LEU A 331 23.05 -21.63 5.78
C LEU A 331 23.01 -21.50 7.31
N GLN A 332 24.12 -21.06 7.92
CA GLN A 332 24.16 -20.83 9.36
C GLN A 332 23.23 -19.70 9.76
N LEU A 333 23.31 -18.57 9.04
CA LEU A 333 22.41 -17.45 9.24
C LEU A 333 20.94 -17.89 9.08
N GLN A 334 20.63 -18.77 8.14
CA GLN A 334 19.28 -19.32 8.00
C GLN A 334 18.86 -20.16 9.21
N ALA A 335 19.76 -20.97 9.77
CA ALA A 335 19.50 -21.78 10.95
C ALA A 335 19.23 -20.89 12.17
N ASP A 336 20.13 -19.95 12.46
CA ASP A 336 20.01 -19.03 13.59
C ASP A 336 18.78 -18.12 13.45
N LEU A 337 18.48 -17.67 12.23
CA LEU A 337 17.24 -16.93 11.97
C LEU A 337 16.01 -17.79 12.25
N ARG A 338 15.99 -19.08 11.87
CA ARG A 338 14.88 -19.99 12.17
C ARG A 338 14.73 -20.26 13.66
N GLU A 339 15.82 -20.37 14.40
CA GLU A 339 15.78 -20.48 15.87
C GLU A 339 15.16 -19.23 16.50
N ASN A 340 15.34 -18.07 15.88
CA ASN A 340 14.71 -16.81 16.26
C ASN A 340 13.35 -16.59 15.55
N ASN A 341 12.75 -17.62 14.96
CA ASN A 341 11.46 -17.60 14.23
C ASN A 341 11.42 -16.65 13.00
N PHE A 342 12.56 -16.32 12.39
CA PHE A 342 12.64 -15.62 11.12
C PHE A 342 12.82 -16.61 9.96
N ASP A 343 11.79 -16.74 9.13
CA ASP A 343 11.88 -17.57 7.92
C ASP A 343 12.35 -16.73 6.72
N LEU A 344 13.64 -16.84 6.39
CA LEU A 344 14.23 -16.25 5.20
C LEU A 344 14.76 -17.35 4.28
N SER A 345 14.44 -17.22 2.99
CA SER A 345 14.91 -18.18 2.00
C SER A 345 16.43 -18.09 1.84
N LEU A 346 17.08 -19.23 1.63
CA LEU A 346 18.52 -19.29 1.39
C LEU A 346 18.94 -18.40 0.21
N SER A 347 18.10 -18.32 -0.83
CA SER A 347 18.34 -17.48 -2.00
C SER A 347 18.33 -15.98 -1.66
N THR A 348 17.42 -15.56 -0.77
CA THR A 348 17.34 -14.18 -0.27
C THR A 348 18.60 -13.85 0.53
N LEU A 349 19.02 -14.75 1.42
CA LEU A 349 20.23 -14.58 2.23
C LEU A 349 21.48 -14.50 1.34
N GLN A 350 21.63 -15.38 0.35
CA GLN A 350 22.75 -15.32 -0.60
C GLN A 350 22.77 -14.01 -1.40
N TYR A 351 21.60 -13.49 -1.78
CA TYR A 351 21.49 -12.21 -2.47
C TYR A 351 21.89 -11.03 -1.57
N LEU A 352 21.48 -11.06 -0.30
CA LEU A 352 21.86 -10.08 0.73
C LEU A 352 23.38 -10.09 0.97
N LEU A 353 23.96 -11.27 1.20
CA LEU A 353 25.41 -11.46 1.43
C LEU A 353 26.26 -11.15 0.19
N ALA A 354 25.65 -11.05 -0.99
CA ALA A 354 26.31 -10.61 -2.21
C ALA A 354 26.39 -9.07 -2.34
N GLY A 355 25.86 -8.31 -1.37
CA GLY A 355 25.86 -6.85 -1.39
C GLY A 355 24.90 -6.25 -2.42
N LYS A 356 23.90 -7.01 -2.88
CA LYS A 356 22.98 -6.57 -3.95
C LYS A 356 21.74 -5.82 -3.44
N THR A 357 21.61 -5.66 -2.14
CA THR A 357 20.48 -4.95 -1.49
C THR A 357 20.99 -3.69 -0.82
N GLN A 358 20.18 -2.62 -0.80
CA GLN A 358 20.55 -1.37 -0.11
C GLN A 358 20.21 -1.40 1.39
N ARG A 359 19.24 -2.21 1.80
CA ARG A 359 18.73 -2.25 3.18
C ARG A 359 18.48 -3.67 3.62
N VAL A 360 18.78 -3.94 4.88
CA VAL A 360 18.71 -5.28 5.50
C VAL A 360 18.08 -5.17 6.89
N LYS A 361 17.46 -6.24 7.38
CA LYS A 361 16.94 -6.26 8.75
C LYS A 361 18.12 -6.21 9.74
N LYS A 362 17.98 -5.44 10.82
CA LYS A 362 19.03 -5.23 11.83
C LYS A 362 19.48 -6.56 12.45
N ILE A 363 18.57 -7.50 12.70
CA ILE A 363 18.95 -8.85 13.20
C ILE A 363 19.98 -9.54 12.31
N ILE A 364 19.91 -9.35 11.00
CA ILE A 364 20.87 -9.95 10.06
C ILE A 364 22.24 -9.27 10.22
N ALA A 365 22.25 -7.95 10.39
CA ALA A 365 23.49 -7.20 10.63
C ALA A 365 24.11 -7.59 11.99
N ASP A 366 23.31 -7.63 13.05
CA ASP A 366 23.74 -7.98 14.40
C ASP A 366 24.28 -9.42 14.47
N LEU A 367 23.62 -10.40 13.81
CA LEU A 367 24.11 -11.78 13.73
C LEU A 367 25.43 -11.87 12.96
N LEU A 368 25.55 -11.20 11.80
CA LEU A 368 26.78 -11.20 11.02
C LEU A 368 27.94 -10.50 11.74
N GLU A 369 27.64 -9.43 12.47
CA GLU A 369 28.62 -8.75 13.33
C GLU A 369 29.07 -9.67 14.46
N SER A 370 28.13 -10.34 15.14
CA SER A 370 28.42 -11.33 16.18
C SER A 370 29.30 -12.47 15.66
N TYR A 371 29.02 -13.00 14.47
CA TYR A 371 29.88 -14.00 13.84
C TYR A 371 31.28 -13.46 13.58
N SER A 372 31.40 -12.23 13.08
CA SER A 372 32.70 -11.62 12.75
C SER A 372 33.58 -11.34 13.97
N GLN A 373 32.96 -11.18 15.15
CA GLN A 373 33.64 -10.97 16.42
C GLN A 373 34.03 -12.30 17.10
N ASN A 374 33.45 -13.42 16.69
CA ASN A 374 33.72 -14.73 17.28
C ASN A 374 34.74 -15.52 16.43
N PRO A 375 36.02 -15.64 16.86
CA PRO A 375 37.04 -16.36 16.12
C PRO A 375 36.74 -17.86 15.95
N ASP A 376 35.92 -18.43 16.85
CA ASP A 376 35.57 -19.85 16.83
C ASP A 376 34.37 -20.17 15.92
N PHE A 377 33.75 -19.14 15.31
CA PHE A 377 32.61 -19.32 14.40
C PHE A 377 32.94 -20.28 13.25
N ALA A 378 34.14 -20.18 12.69
CA ALA A 378 34.62 -21.07 11.62
C ALA A 378 34.73 -22.54 12.08
N ALA A 379 35.22 -22.76 13.31
CA ALA A 379 35.38 -24.10 13.88
C ALA A 379 34.01 -24.77 14.16
N GLY A 380 33.00 -23.99 14.58
CA GLY A 380 31.65 -24.47 14.86
C GLY A 380 30.83 -24.89 13.64
N LEU A 381 31.20 -24.49 12.42
CA LEU A 381 30.46 -24.80 11.17
C LEU A 381 30.77 -26.20 10.59
N ALA A 382 31.83 -26.86 11.06
CA ALA A 382 32.28 -28.15 10.57
C ALA A 382 31.26 -29.32 10.71
N PRO A 383 30.41 -29.40 11.76
CA PRO A 383 29.46 -30.51 11.93
C PRO A 383 28.23 -30.42 11.00
N VAL A 384 27.75 -29.21 10.71
CA VAL A 384 26.47 -28.99 10.00
C VAL A 384 26.55 -29.42 8.53
N VAL A 385 27.70 -29.21 7.88
CA VAL A 385 27.93 -29.63 6.49
C VAL A 385 28.15 -31.15 6.38
N ARG A 386 28.75 -31.78 7.40
CA ARG A 386 28.85 -33.25 7.45
C ARG A 386 27.49 -33.90 7.62
N ALA A 387 26.62 -33.37 8.48
CA ALA A 387 25.25 -33.87 8.65
C ALA A 387 24.41 -33.71 7.37
N GLY A 388 24.53 -32.59 6.66
CA GLY A 388 23.87 -32.37 5.38
C GLY A 388 24.32 -33.35 4.29
N ARG A 389 25.65 -33.55 4.13
CA ARG A 389 26.23 -34.53 3.21
C ARG A 389 25.82 -35.96 3.57
N GLN A 390 25.87 -36.33 4.85
CA GLN A 390 25.43 -37.63 5.34
C GLN A 390 23.94 -37.86 5.10
N SER A 391 23.07 -36.84 5.27
CA SER A 391 21.64 -36.98 4.99
C SER A 391 21.33 -37.17 3.50
N LEU A 392 22.06 -36.48 2.62
CA LEU A 392 21.95 -36.63 1.17
C LEU A 392 22.48 -37.99 0.73
N GLN A 393 23.63 -38.40 1.24
CA GLN A 393 24.23 -39.70 0.97
C GLN A 393 23.33 -40.83 1.45
N LYS A 394 22.75 -40.72 2.65
CA LYS A 394 21.74 -41.65 3.17
C LYS A 394 20.50 -41.70 2.29
N ARG A 395 19.95 -40.56 1.84
CA ARG A 395 18.79 -40.55 0.92
C ARG A 395 19.11 -41.17 -0.44
N VAL A 396 20.32 -40.96 -0.95
CA VAL A 396 20.79 -41.57 -2.21
C VAL A 396 20.93 -43.08 -2.02
N GLU A 397 21.50 -43.54 -0.91
CA GLU A 397 21.62 -44.96 -0.57
C GLU A 397 20.27 -45.62 -0.32
N GLU A 398 19.33 -44.97 0.38
CA GLU A 398 17.96 -45.45 0.56
C GLU A 398 17.21 -45.54 -0.78
N THR A 399 17.38 -44.56 -1.66
CA THR A 399 16.78 -44.58 -3.00
C THR A 399 17.40 -45.69 -3.85
N ARG A 400 18.72 -45.89 -3.76
CA ARG A 400 19.43 -46.99 -4.42
C ARG A 400 18.98 -48.35 -3.90
N ALA A 401 18.83 -48.52 -2.59
CA ALA A 401 18.36 -49.74 -1.97
C ALA A 401 16.91 -50.05 -2.37
N ARG A 402 16.03 -49.04 -2.39
CA ARG A 402 14.66 -49.18 -2.90
C ARG A 402 14.63 -49.58 -4.37
N MET A 403 15.47 -48.97 -5.20
CA MET A 403 15.61 -49.39 -6.60
C MET A 403 16.09 -50.84 -6.74
N LEU A 404 17.07 -51.26 -5.92
CA LEU A 404 17.60 -52.62 -5.95
C LEU A 404 16.64 -53.67 -5.34
N ALA A 405 15.63 -53.25 -4.59
CA ALA A 405 14.58 -54.12 -4.05
C ALA A 405 13.31 -54.14 -4.92
N ALA A 406 13.07 -53.12 -5.75
CA ALA A 406 11.89 -53.03 -6.60
C ALA A 406 11.86 -54.12 -7.69
N PRO A 407 10.69 -54.56 -8.15
CA PRO A 407 10.57 -55.45 -9.30
C PRO A 407 11.13 -54.81 -10.59
N GLU A 408 11.58 -55.64 -11.53
CA GLU A 408 12.34 -55.19 -12.71
C GLU A 408 11.58 -54.17 -13.57
N THR A 409 10.25 -54.30 -13.66
CA THR A 409 9.36 -53.35 -14.35
C THR A 409 9.38 -51.94 -13.73
N GLU A 410 9.47 -51.83 -12.41
CA GLU A 410 9.59 -50.55 -11.70
C GLU A 410 11.00 -49.97 -11.83
N ARG A 411 12.04 -50.81 -11.83
CA ARG A 411 13.42 -50.37 -12.09
C ARG A 411 13.56 -49.77 -13.48
N GLU A 412 12.95 -50.39 -14.48
CA GLU A 412 12.93 -49.85 -15.84
C GLU A 412 12.17 -48.53 -15.92
N ALA A 413 11.00 -48.43 -15.30
CA ALA A 413 10.23 -47.18 -15.26
C ALA A 413 11.04 -46.05 -14.60
N PHE A 414 11.72 -46.34 -13.50
CA PHE A 414 12.60 -45.40 -12.82
C PHE A 414 13.81 -45.01 -13.67
N ARG A 415 14.47 -45.98 -14.34
CA ARG A 415 15.57 -45.73 -15.28
C ARG A 415 15.12 -44.81 -16.43
N ARG A 416 13.95 -45.07 -17.01
CA ARG A 416 13.38 -44.22 -18.09
C ARG A 416 13.10 -42.81 -17.57
N HIS A 417 12.54 -42.68 -16.37
CA HIS A 417 12.27 -41.36 -15.78
C HIS A 417 13.56 -40.59 -15.49
N PHE A 418 14.56 -41.26 -14.93
CA PHE A 418 15.87 -40.68 -14.64
C PHE A 418 16.61 -40.25 -15.92
N LEU A 419 16.64 -41.10 -16.94
CA LEU A 419 17.22 -40.76 -18.25
C LEU A 419 16.48 -39.61 -18.92
N THR A 420 15.15 -39.53 -18.77
CA THR A 420 14.35 -38.41 -19.27
C THR A 420 14.70 -37.10 -18.55
N ALA A 421 14.79 -37.13 -17.22
CA ALA A 421 15.20 -35.97 -16.42
C ALA A 421 16.64 -35.53 -16.75
N ARG A 422 17.56 -36.48 -16.96
CA ARG A 422 18.94 -36.21 -17.40
C ARG A 422 18.98 -35.56 -18.78
N ARG A 423 18.25 -36.10 -19.76
CA ARG A 423 18.14 -35.52 -21.12
C ARG A 423 17.58 -34.11 -21.07
N GLU A 424 16.55 -33.87 -20.25
CA GLU A 424 15.96 -32.54 -20.09
C GLU A 424 16.93 -31.54 -19.42
N LEU A 425 17.74 -32.00 -18.46
CA LEU A 425 18.78 -31.17 -17.86
C LEU A 425 19.87 -30.82 -18.88
N ILE A 426 20.36 -31.80 -19.65
CA ILE A 426 21.35 -31.60 -20.73
C ILE A 426 20.79 -30.63 -21.78
N ARG A 427 19.52 -30.79 -22.16
CA ARG A 427 18.81 -29.90 -23.09
C ARG A 427 18.79 -28.46 -22.56
N ARG A 428 18.39 -28.25 -21.29
CA ARG A 428 18.38 -26.91 -20.66
C ARG A 428 19.76 -26.27 -20.55
N VAL A 429 20.80 -27.07 -20.29
CA VAL A 429 22.18 -26.59 -20.27
C VAL A 429 22.63 -26.21 -21.69
N SER A 430 22.25 -26.99 -22.70
CA SER A 430 22.56 -26.74 -24.10
C SER A 430 21.82 -25.52 -24.65
N GLU A 431 20.55 -25.33 -24.30
CA GLU A 431 19.75 -24.15 -24.65
C GLU A 431 20.32 -22.86 -24.04
N ARG A 432 20.89 -22.95 -22.84
CA ARG A 432 21.61 -21.82 -22.23
C ARG A 432 22.94 -21.52 -22.91
N ARG A 433 23.59 -22.52 -23.53
CA ARG A 433 24.80 -22.33 -24.37
C ARG A 433 24.44 -21.73 -25.73
N SER A 434 23.34 -22.15 -26.36
CA SER A 434 22.94 -21.72 -27.71
C SER A 434 22.21 -20.39 -27.76
N ASN A 435 21.70 -19.89 -26.63
CA ASN A 435 21.04 -18.59 -26.53
C ASN A 435 21.81 -17.65 -25.58
N PRO A 436 23.02 -17.19 -25.95
CA PRO A 436 23.75 -16.22 -25.15
C PRO A 436 22.96 -14.91 -25.14
N ALA A 437 22.39 -14.57 -23.98
CA ALA A 437 21.70 -13.29 -23.81
C ALA A 437 22.56 -12.13 -24.34
N PRO A 438 21.98 -11.15 -25.05
CA PRO A 438 22.74 -10.09 -25.69
C PRO A 438 23.55 -9.31 -24.64
N SER A 439 24.87 -9.46 -24.80
CA SER A 439 26.01 -8.78 -24.19
C SER A 439 25.74 -7.74 -23.09
N GLY A 440 26.20 -8.05 -21.88
CA GLY A 440 26.45 -7.07 -20.82
C GLY A 440 27.32 -7.65 -19.70
N ARG A 441 28.64 -7.69 -19.93
CA ARG A 441 29.75 -8.09 -19.03
C ARG A 441 30.13 -9.58 -19.06
N ARG A 442 31.24 -9.84 -19.78
CA ARG A 442 32.05 -11.06 -19.67
C ARG A 442 32.53 -11.24 -18.23
N ARG A 443 32.21 -12.36 -17.60
CA ARG A 443 32.96 -12.92 -16.46
C ARG A 443 33.67 -14.16 -16.94
N GLY A 444 34.96 -14.25 -16.64
CA GLY A 444 35.80 -15.41 -16.96
C GLY A 444 35.23 -16.68 -16.35
N THR A 445 34.89 -17.65 -17.20
CA THR A 445 34.54 -19.01 -16.82
C THR A 445 35.74 -19.89 -17.12
N LYS A 446 36.57 -20.16 -16.12
CA LYS A 446 37.61 -21.22 -16.17
C LYS A 446 37.14 -22.54 -15.55
N SER A 447 35.86 -22.70 -15.17
CA SER A 447 35.38 -23.86 -14.40
C SER A 447 34.32 -24.71 -15.12
N PHE A 448 34.22 -24.65 -16.45
CA PHE A 448 33.18 -25.40 -17.20
C PHE A 448 33.72 -26.55 -18.04
N ASP A 449 35.00 -26.51 -18.42
CA ASP A 449 35.67 -27.64 -19.10
C ASP A 449 35.93 -28.81 -18.12
N GLU A 450 35.96 -28.55 -16.80
CA GLU A 450 36.15 -29.56 -15.75
C GLU A 450 34.91 -30.43 -15.47
N LEU A 451 33.72 -30.05 -15.96
CA LEU A 451 32.50 -30.85 -15.84
C LEU A 451 32.28 -31.80 -17.02
N GLU A 452 33.02 -31.60 -18.12
CA GLU A 452 32.99 -32.45 -19.32
C GLU A 452 33.82 -33.73 -19.08
N THR A 453 34.95 -33.63 -18.38
CA THR A 453 35.78 -34.77 -17.95
C THR A 453 35.09 -35.72 -16.97
N VAL A 454 34.04 -35.28 -16.26
CA VAL A 454 33.22 -36.17 -15.40
C VAL A 454 32.12 -36.87 -16.20
N ALA A 455 31.66 -36.29 -17.31
CA ALA A 455 30.66 -36.89 -18.17
C ALA A 455 31.26 -37.93 -19.13
N ASP A 456 32.48 -37.69 -19.62
CA ASP A 456 33.15 -38.57 -20.59
C ASP A 456 33.72 -39.85 -19.95
N ASN A 457 33.99 -39.85 -18.64
CA ASN A 457 34.42 -41.04 -17.89
C ASN A 457 33.29 -42.07 -17.62
N PHE A 458 32.08 -41.84 -18.13
CA PHE A 458 30.93 -42.74 -17.95
C PHE A 458 30.48 -43.48 -19.22
N ASP A 459 31.11 -43.22 -20.37
CA ASP A 459 30.86 -43.96 -21.61
C ASP A 459 31.86 -45.10 -21.78
N ALA A 460 31.56 -46.22 -21.13
CA ALA A 460 32.06 -47.54 -21.53
C ALA A 460 30.86 -48.38 -21.98
N THR A 461 30.83 -48.73 -23.26
CA THR A 461 29.87 -49.67 -23.84
C THR A 461 30.01 -51.06 -23.19
N PRO A 462 28.92 -51.85 -23.12
CA PRO A 462 28.93 -53.13 -22.44
C PRO A 462 29.49 -54.20 -23.37
N ASP A 463 30.61 -54.81 -23.01
CA ASP A 463 30.86 -56.18 -23.43
C ASP A 463 31.48 -56.97 -22.27
N ASN A 464 30.69 -57.94 -21.80
CA ASN A 464 31.02 -59.08 -20.95
C ASN A 464 31.59 -58.83 -19.54
N GLY A 465 30.72 -59.08 -18.54
CA GLY A 465 31.07 -59.75 -17.29
C GLY A 465 31.68 -58.88 -16.18
N GLU A 466 30.90 -58.67 -15.11
CA GLU A 466 31.31 -58.09 -13.81
C GLU A 466 31.79 -56.64 -13.80
N ILE A 467 30.86 -55.73 -13.51
CA ILE A 467 31.19 -54.35 -13.13
C ILE A 467 31.49 -54.31 -11.62
N SER A 468 32.77 -54.37 -11.27
CA SER A 468 33.26 -53.87 -9.99
C SER A 468 33.37 -52.34 -10.08
N ILE A 469 32.49 -51.62 -9.39
CA ILE A 469 32.59 -50.16 -9.26
C ILE A 469 33.46 -49.87 -8.03
N SER A 470 34.77 -49.72 -8.20
CA SER A 470 35.60 -49.12 -7.16
C SER A 470 35.46 -47.60 -7.23
N TYR A 471 34.96 -47.01 -6.13
CA TYR A 471 34.98 -45.55 -5.95
C TYR A 471 36.25 -45.19 -5.19
N ASP A 472 37.37 -45.04 -5.90
CA ASP A 472 38.56 -44.44 -5.28
C ASP A 472 38.52 -42.91 -5.43
N VAL A 473 37.77 -42.30 -4.52
CA VAL A 473 37.60 -40.84 -4.40
C VAL A 473 38.88 -40.17 -3.84
N LYS A 474 39.83 -40.96 -3.35
CA LYS A 474 41.04 -40.46 -2.69
C LYS A 474 42.08 -39.91 -3.67
N GLU A 475 42.25 -40.53 -4.84
CA GLU A 475 43.37 -40.21 -5.74
C GLU A 475 43.12 -38.94 -6.60
N ASN A 476 41.87 -38.60 -6.87
CA ASN A 476 41.50 -37.38 -7.61
C ASN A 476 41.52 -36.09 -6.77
N LEU A 477 41.54 -36.21 -5.44
CA LEU A 477 41.61 -35.06 -4.53
C LEU A 477 43.05 -34.64 -4.22
N ASP A 478 44.01 -35.57 -4.20
CA ASP A 478 45.43 -35.25 -3.96
C ASP A 478 46.07 -34.52 -5.16
N ARG A 479 45.51 -34.66 -6.37
CA ARG A 479 45.96 -33.89 -7.55
C ARG A 479 45.41 -32.46 -7.64
N MET A 480 44.42 -32.10 -6.82
CA MET A 480 43.83 -30.74 -6.81
C MET A 480 44.40 -29.82 -5.71
N SER A 481 45.42 -30.27 -4.96
CA SER A 481 46.04 -29.50 -3.86
C SER A 481 47.25 -28.64 -4.26
N TYR A 482 47.65 -28.60 -5.53
CA TYR A 482 48.68 -27.67 -6.01
C TYR A 482 48.24 -27.06 -7.35
N GLY A 483 47.77 -25.81 -7.29
CA GLY A 483 47.35 -24.99 -8.43
C GLY A 483 46.87 -23.62 -7.99
#